data_AF-A0A7J2SB70-F1
#
_entry.id   AF-A0A7J2SB70-F1
#
_cell.length_a   1.000
_cell.length_b   1.000
_cell.length_c   1.000
_cell.angle_alpha   90.00
_cell.angle_beta   90.00
_cell.angle_gamma   90.00
#
_symmetry.space_group_name_H-M   'P 1'
#
loop_
_entity.id
_entity.type
_entity.pdbx_description
1 polymer ?
#
loop_
_entity_poly.entity_id
_entity_poly.type
_entity_poly.pdbx_seq_one_letter_code
_entity_poly.pdbx_strand_id
1 'polypeptide(L)'
;MKRKISDLQLLELVDEAKTATEMAKILGVTRQAVSKRLKKLENNNLIDLSQTETKDRQLMHCSNEKIYKLTQRGKYYIEKLRLSGRGCIEDINQNIDNRLGQPIVEKHAYKVKIKIIKKGIFPENAQKNYKMKNWSLYYGIYLGCRYEITTKHIFLWIRARGKNTKEVNKKIKEKIQFIIQLFNHYGWVLGDPQVVNDGKIGIFNLPFLENVKPQKGKLADIDRTPVDPTIHPHNELDADRIVKLARIMDKLLKKHILLGDDINDQSDDGDIK
;
A
#
# COMPACT_ATOMS: atom_id res chain seq x y z
N MET A 1 -35.21 -15.66 -17.59
CA MET A 1 -33.76 -15.78 -17.32
C MET A 1 -33.34 -14.61 -16.42
N LYS A 2 -32.94 -14.82 -15.16
CA LYS A 2 -32.49 -13.71 -14.27
C LYS A 2 -31.12 -13.22 -14.77
N ARG A 3 -31.05 -12.02 -15.36
CA ARG A 3 -29.75 -11.39 -15.69
C ARG A 3 -28.97 -11.18 -14.38
N LYS A 4 -27.80 -11.80 -14.27
CA LYS A 4 -26.90 -11.61 -13.13
C LYS A 4 -26.19 -10.27 -13.34
N ILE A 5 -26.42 -9.31 -12.44
CA ILE A 5 -25.74 -8.01 -12.47
C ILE A 5 -24.24 -8.26 -12.22
N SER A 6 -23.39 -7.79 -13.13
CA SER A 6 -21.93 -7.86 -12.97
C SER A 6 -21.46 -6.82 -11.95
N ASP A 7 -20.59 -7.24 -11.03
CA ASP A 7 -20.00 -6.32 -10.05
C ASP A 7 -19.10 -5.28 -10.69
N LEU A 8 -18.37 -5.66 -11.75
CA LEU A 8 -17.53 -4.72 -12.50
C LEU A 8 -18.38 -3.59 -13.08
N GLN A 9 -19.45 -3.94 -13.79
CA GLN A 9 -20.34 -2.97 -14.40
C GLN A 9 -21.00 -2.08 -13.35
N LEU A 10 -21.40 -2.65 -12.21
CA LEU A 10 -22.03 -1.88 -11.15
C LEU A 10 -21.05 -0.90 -10.49
N LEU A 11 -19.80 -1.32 -10.28
CA LEU A 11 -18.75 -0.49 -9.69
C LEU A 11 -18.27 0.61 -10.63
N GLU A 12 -18.20 0.35 -11.93
CA GLU A 12 -17.90 1.38 -12.94
C GLU A 12 -18.99 2.47 -12.95
N LEU A 13 -20.27 2.08 -12.84
CA LEU A 13 -21.36 3.04 -12.71
C LEU A 13 -21.34 3.81 -11.38
N VAL A 14 -20.78 3.23 -10.31
CA VAL A 14 -20.52 3.96 -9.06
C VAL A 14 -19.40 4.98 -9.25
N ASP A 15 -18.33 4.65 -9.97
CA ASP A 15 -17.25 5.59 -10.28
C ASP A 15 -17.73 6.79 -11.11
N GLU A 16 -18.74 6.58 -11.95
CA GLU A 16 -19.43 7.61 -12.71
C GLU A 16 -20.49 8.40 -11.90
N ALA A 17 -20.59 8.16 -10.59
CA ALA A 17 -21.56 8.79 -9.68
C ALA A 17 -23.03 8.63 -10.15
N LYS A 18 -23.38 7.48 -10.75
CA LYS A 18 -24.76 7.17 -11.13
C LYS A 18 -25.62 6.81 -9.91
N THR A 19 -26.90 7.12 -9.97
CA THR A 19 -27.86 6.75 -8.93
C THR A 19 -28.36 5.32 -9.14
N ALA A 20 -28.93 4.69 -8.11
CA ALA A 20 -29.51 3.35 -8.25
C ALA A 20 -30.61 3.28 -9.33
N THR A 21 -31.33 4.38 -9.56
CA THR A 21 -32.36 4.51 -10.60
C THR A 21 -31.72 4.54 -12.00
N GLU A 22 -30.68 5.33 -12.18
CA GLU A 22 -29.94 5.42 -13.45
C GLU A 22 -29.24 4.10 -13.78
N MET A 23 -28.59 3.47 -12.80
CA MET A 23 -27.98 2.15 -12.94
C MET A 23 -29.01 1.09 -13.37
N ALA A 24 -30.20 1.10 -12.76
CA ALA A 24 -31.27 0.16 -13.10
C ALA A 24 -31.70 0.32 -14.57
N LYS A 25 -31.81 1.57 -15.05
CA LYS A 25 -32.13 1.88 -16.44
C LYS A 25 -31.05 1.39 -17.40
N ILE A 26 -29.77 1.69 -17.11
CA ILE A 26 -28.62 1.29 -17.95
C ILE A 26 -28.50 -0.23 -18.04
N LEU A 27 -28.66 -0.93 -16.92
CA LEU A 27 -28.50 -2.39 -16.83
C LEU A 27 -29.75 -3.17 -17.25
N GLY A 28 -30.89 -2.49 -17.46
CA GLY A 28 -32.16 -3.13 -17.80
C GLY A 28 -32.69 -4.05 -16.70
N VAL A 29 -32.56 -3.63 -15.44
CA VAL A 29 -32.96 -4.39 -14.24
C VAL A 29 -33.80 -3.53 -13.29
N THR A 30 -34.40 -4.13 -12.25
CA THR A 30 -35.18 -3.34 -11.29
C THR A 30 -34.28 -2.57 -10.31
N ARG A 31 -34.75 -1.41 -9.86
CA ARG A 31 -34.08 -0.60 -8.82
C ARG A 31 -33.84 -1.39 -7.54
N GLN A 32 -34.75 -2.29 -7.15
CA GLN A 32 -34.58 -3.14 -5.98
C GLN A 32 -33.41 -4.13 -6.14
N ALA A 33 -33.22 -4.69 -7.35
CA ALA A 33 -32.10 -5.58 -7.63
C ALA A 33 -30.75 -4.84 -7.52
N VAL A 34 -30.69 -3.61 -8.05
CA VAL A 34 -29.51 -2.73 -7.90
C VAL A 34 -29.27 -2.41 -6.43
N SER A 35 -30.29 -1.98 -5.69
CA SER A 35 -30.15 -1.62 -4.27
C SER A 35 -29.65 -2.80 -3.42
N LYS A 36 -30.18 -4.01 -3.64
CA LYS A 36 -29.70 -5.22 -2.95
C LYS A 36 -28.23 -5.50 -3.26
N ARG A 37 -27.79 -5.22 -4.48
CA ARG A 37 -26.39 -5.43 -4.87
C ARG A 37 -25.46 -4.34 -4.32
N LEU A 38 -25.87 -3.08 -4.35
CA LEU A 38 -25.16 -1.97 -3.72
C LEU A 38 -24.97 -2.21 -2.22
N LYS A 39 -26.01 -2.65 -1.50
CA LYS A 39 -25.88 -3.06 -0.09
C LYS A 39 -24.82 -4.16 0.10
N LYS A 40 -24.75 -5.15 -0.79
CA LYS A 40 -23.69 -6.17 -0.73
C LYS A 40 -22.31 -5.56 -0.95
N LEU A 41 -22.15 -4.62 -1.89
CA LEU A 41 -20.86 -3.96 -2.15
C LEU A 41 -20.44 -3.05 -0.98
N GLU A 42 -21.40 -2.33 -0.39
CA GLU A 42 -21.23 -1.49 0.80
C GLU A 42 -20.81 -2.34 2.01
N ASN A 43 -21.52 -3.43 2.30
CA ASN A 43 -21.14 -4.38 3.36
C ASN A 43 -19.75 -5.01 3.16
N ASN A 44 -19.24 -5.03 1.92
CA ASN A 44 -17.90 -5.51 1.59
C ASN A 44 -16.85 -4.39 1.55
N ASN A 45 -17.19 -3.17 1.99
CA ASN A 45 -16.36 -1.97 1.99
C ASN A 45 -15.79 -1.63 0.61
N LEU A 46 -16.51 -1.94 -0.48
CA LEU A 46 -16.09 -1.61 -1.85
C LEU A 46 -16.60 -0.23 -2.28
N ILE A 47 -17.71 0.21 -1.69
CA ILE A 47 -18.33 1.51 -1.95
C ILE A 47 -18.80 2.10 -0.63
N ASP A 48 -18.82 3.43 -0.55
CA ASP A 48 -19.36 4.18 0.59
C ASP A 48 -20.38 5.21 0.10
N LEU A 49 -21.31 5.60 0.97
CA LEU A 49 -22.21 6.72 0.69
C LEU A 49 -21.42 8.03 0.61
N SER A 50 -21.55 8.73 -0.52
CA SER A 50 -21.00 10.07 -0.70
C SER A 50 -21.96 11.09 -0.11
N GLN A 51 -21.75 11.50 1.14
CA GLN A 51 -22.68 12.41 1.84
C GLN A 51 -22.85 13.76 1.12
N THR A 52 -21.77 14.33 0.59
CA THR A 52 -21.80 15.61 -0.13
C THR A 52 -22.60 15.50 -1.43
N GLU A 53 -22.21 14.57 -2.31
CA GLU A 53 -22.87 14.41 -3.62
C GLU A 53 -24.32 13.93 -3.48
N THR A 54 -24.61 13.15 -2.44
CA THR A 54 -25.98 12.77 -2.08
C THR A 54 -26.80 14.01 -1.75
N LYS A 55 -26.33 14.87 -0.83
CA LYS A 55 -27.04 16.10 -0.46
C LYS A 55 -27.23 17.03 -1.66
N ASP A 56 -26.18 17.22 -2.46
CA ASP A 56 -26.23 18.09 -3.64
C ASP A 56 -27.29 17.60 -4.65
N ARG A 57 -27.34 16.29 -4.91
CA ARG A 57 -28.32 15.71 -5.83
C ARG A 57 -29.74 15.76 -5.30
N GLN A 58 -29.94 15.55 -4.00
CA GLN A 58 -31.25 15.67 -3.35
C GLN A 58 -31.78 17.11 -3.41
N LEU A 59 -30.89 18.10 -3.22
CA LEU A 59 -31.23 19.52 -3.33
C LEU A 59 -31.55 19.93 -4.77
N MET A 60 -30.75 19.48 -5.75
CA MET A 60 -30.93 19.86 -7.16
C MET A 60 -32.17 19.21 -7.80
N HIS A 61 -32.55 18.00 -7.39
CA HIS A 61 -33.59 17.22 -8.06
C HIS A 61 -34.80 16.88 -7.18
N CYS A 62 -34.87 17.44 -5.96
CA CYS A 62 -35.94 17.18 -4.98
C CYS A 62 -36.25 15.67 -4.82
N SER A 63 -35.21 14.84 -4.78
CA SER A 63 -35.32 13.39 -4.75
C SER A 63 -34.66 12.83 -3.48
N ASN A 64 -34.97 11.58 -3.11
CA ASN A 64 -34.31 10.86 -2.00
C ASN A 64 -33.21 9.91 -2.51
N GLU A 65 -32.55 10.27 -3.60
CA GLU A 65 -31.51 9.42 -4.20
C GLU A 65 -30.22 9.45 -3.38
N LYS A 66 -29.48 8.35 -3.46
CA LYS A 66 -28.18 8.16 -2.78
C LYS A 66 -27.11 8.05 -3.85
N ILE A 67 -26.01 8.76 -3.66
CA ILE A 67 -24.80 8.64 -4.47
C ILE A 67 -23.74 7.90 -3.67
N TYR A 68 -23.16 6.90 -4.30
CA TYR A 68 -22.06 6.11 -3.75
C TYR A 68 -20.77 6.51 -4.43
N LYS A 69 -19.65 6.32 -3.72
CA LYS A 69 -18.30 6.47 -4.25
C LYS A 69 -17.50 5.21 -4.01
N LEU A 70 -16.53 4.94 -4.86
CA LEU A 70 -15.59 3.85 -4.64
C LEU A 70 -14.69 4.13 -3.43
N THR A 71 -14.53 3.12 -2.58
CA THR A 71 -13.43 3.10 -1.60
C THR A 71 -12.12 2.75 -2.31
N GLN A 72 -10.99 2.88 -1.62
CA GLN A 72 -9.70 2.40 -2.16
C GLN A 72 -9.74 0.89 -2.46
N ARG A 73 -10.42 0.12 -1.61
CA ARG A 73 -10.67 -1.31 -1.80
C ARG A 73 -11.51 -1.57 -3.06
N GLY A 74 -12.52 -0.75 -3.31
CA GLY A 74 -13.33 -0.77 -4.53
C GLY A 74 -12.52 -0.50 -5.80
N LYS A 75 -11.70 0.55 -5.81
CA LYS A 75 -10.83 0.90 -6.96
C LYS A 75 -9.87 -0.22 -7.31
N TYR A 76 -9.21 -0.79 -6.29
CA TYR A 76 -8.34 -1.94 -6.47
C TYR A 76 -9.08 -3.18 -7.00
N TYR A 77 -10.31 -3.41 -6.52
CA TYR A 77 -11.11 -4.53 -6.98
C TYR A 77 -11.46 -4.43 -8.47
N ILE A 78 -11.83 -3.23 -8.96
CA ILE A 78 -12.06 -2.99 -10.39
C ILE A 78 -10.81 -3.31 -11.21
N GLU A 79 -9.63 -2.83 -10.78
CA GLU A 79 -8.36 -3.07 -11.49
C GLU A 79 -8.06 -4.58 -11.59
N LYS A 80 -8.31 -5.34 -10.52
CA LYS A 80 -8.14 -6.79 -10.52
C LYS A 80 -9.14 -7.49 -11.47
N LEU A 81 -10.41 -7.07 -11.47
CA LEU A 81 -11.43 -7.62 -12.37
C LEU A 81 -11.10 -7.38 -13.85
N ARG A 82 -10.55 -6.19 -14.18
CA ARG A 82 -10.09 -5.85 -15.53
C ARG A 82 -8.93 -6.73 -15.98
N LEU A 83 -8.03 -7.13 -15.07
CA LEU A 83 -6.89 -7.99 -15.36
C LEU A 83 -7.26 -9.48 -15.43
N SER A 84 -8.21 -9.96 -14.63
CA SER A 84 -8.51 -11.40 -14.53
C SER A 84 -9.61 -11.89 -15.47
N GLY A 85 -10.44 -11.01 -16.04
CA GLY A 85 -11.54 -11.35 -16.96
C GLY A 85 -12.67 -12.21 -16.35
N ARG A 86 -12.52 -12.69 -15.12
CA ARG A 86 -13.51 -13.38 -14.30
C ARG A 86 -13.25 -13.05 -12.83
N GLY A 87 -14.29 -12.73 -12.06
CA GLY A 87 -14.17 -12.63 -10.61
C GLY A 87 -15.53 -12.57 -9.94
N CYS A 88 -15.72 -13.44 -8.93
CA CYS A 88 -16.84 -13.35 -7.99
C CYS A 88 -16.35 -12.73 -6.67
N ILE A 89 -17.27 -12.15 -5.88
CA ILE A 89 -16.96 -11.57 -4.57
C ILE A 89 -16.32 -12.59 -3.62
N GLU A 90 -16.63 -13.87 -3.77
CA GLU A 90 -16.05 -14.94 -2.93
C GLU A 90 -14.53 -15.12 -3.11
N ASP A 91 -13.97 -14.88 -4.30
CA ASP A 91 -12.52 -14.99 -4.59
C ASP A 91 -11.68 -13.87 -3.96
N ILE A 92 -12.37 -12.84 -3.48
CA ILE A 92 -11.80 -11.65 -2.84
C ILE A 92 -11.55 -11.90 -1.36
N ASN A 93 -12.43 -12.62 -0.67
CA ASN A 93 -12.27 -12.84 0.77
C ASN A 93 -10.98 -13.63 1.09
N GLN A 94 -10.55 -14.51 0.18
CA GLN A 94 -9.26 -15.20 0.31
C GLN A 94 -8.04 -14.37 -0.13
N ASN A 95 -8.23 -13.23 -0.82
CA ASN A 95 -7.14 -12.45 -1.41
C ASN A 95 -7.01 -11.00 -0.90
N ILE A 96 -8.03 -10.43 -0.26
CA ILE A 96 -7.91 -9.16 0.46
C ILE A 96 -7.22 -9.37 1.81
N ASP A 97 -7.38 -10.55 2.41
CA ASP A 97 -6.57 -10.99 3.55
C ASP A 97 -5.06 -11.02 3.25
N ASN A 98 -4.68 -11.04 1.96
CA ASN A 98 -3.29 -11.07 1.52
C ASN A 98 -2.69 -9.71 1.12
N ARG A 99 -3.49 -8.62 1.02
CA ARG A 99 -2.98 -7.25 0.77
C ARG A 99 -3.08 -6.30 1.97
N LEU A 100 -3.84 -6.65 3.00
CA LEU A 100 -3.45 -6.34 4.38
C LEU A 100 -2.33 -7.32 4.78
N GLY A 101 -1.19 -7.23 4.08
CA GLY A 101 -0.05 -8.08 4.37
C GLY A 101 0.33 -7.94 5.84
N GLN A 102 0.89 -8.99 6.45
CA GLN A 102 1.40 -8.87 7.82
C GLN A 102 2.27 -7.61 7.95
N PRO A 103 2.22 -6.89 9.08
CA PRO A 103 3.05 -5.72 9.31
C PRO A 103 4.51 -6.00 8.91
N ILE A 104 5.05 -5.14 8.03
CA ILE A 104 6.41 -5.25 7.51
C ILE A 104 7.25 -4.05 7.95
N VAL A 105 8.54 -4.29 8.16
CA VAL A 105 9.54 -3.26 8.39
C VAL A 105 10.26 -2.99 7.07
N GLU A 106 10.48 -1.73 6.78
CA GLU A 106 11.32 -1.26 5.69
C GLU A 106 12.39 -0.32 6.21
N LYS A 107 13.62 -0.46 5.72
CA LYS A 107 14.65 0.57 5.85
C LYS A 107 14.91 1.16 4.46
N HIS A 108 14.74 2.47 4.34
CA HIS A 108 14.87 3.23 3.10
C HIS A 108 15.80 4.43 3.29
N ALA A 109 16.27 5.00 2.18
CA ALA A 109 17.31 6.04 2.17
C ALA A 109 18.63 5.63 2.84
N TYR A 110 18.86 4.32 3.02
CA TYR A 110 20.13 3.79 3.53
C TYR A 110 21.22 4.01 2.48
N LYS A 111 22.26 4.77 2.83
CA LYS A 111 23.31 5.19 1.89
C LYS A 111 24.66 4.64 2.30
N VAL A 112 25.29 3.94 1.35
CA VAL A 112 26.64 3.40 1.49
C VAL A 112 27.55 4.05 0.47
N LYS A 113 28.80 4.32 0.87
CA LYS A 113 29.87 4.81 0.01
C LYS A 113 30.98 3.76 -0.02
N ILE A 114 31.42 3.46 -1.23
CA ILE A 114 32.46 2.45 -1.49
C ILE A 114 33.57 3.13 -2.29
N LYS A 115 34.82 3.00 -1.85
CA LYS A 115 35.98 3.58 -2.54
C LYS A 115 36.30 2.75 -3.79
N ILE A 116 36.56 3.43 -4.91
CA ILE A 116 37.06 2.77 -6.13
C ILE A 116 38.59 2.70 -6.02
N ILE A 117 39.14 1.49 -5.98
CA ILE A 117 40.59 1.25 -6.03
C ILE A 117 41.03 1.11 -7.49
N LYS A 118 40.30 0.30 -8.27
CA LYS A 118 40.49 0.13 -9.71
C LYS A 118 39.14 0.13 -10.43
N LYS A 119 39.06 0.84 -11.55
CA LYS A 119 37.88 0.85 -12.42
C LYS A 119 37.91 -0.36 -13.35
N GLY A 120 36.76 -1.01 -13.49
CA GLY A 120 36.51 -2.03 -14.50
C GLY A 120 35.64 -1.51 -15.63
N ILE A 121 35.00 -2.44 -16.32
CA ILE A 121 34.02 -2.17 -17.38
C ILE A 121 32.74 -1.65 -16.72
N PHE A 122 32.11 -0.63 -17.30
CA PHE A 122 30.83 -0.15 -16.77
C PHE A 122 29.73 -1.21 -17.01
N PRO A 123 28.88 -1.49 -16.02
CA PRO A 123 27.74 -2.39 -16.21
C PRO A 123 26.87 -1.93 -17.39
N GLU A 124 26.34 -2.86 -18.18
CA GLU A 124 25.52 -2.53 -19.36
C GLU A 124 24.24 -1.77 -19.00
N ASN A 125 23.71 -1.99 -17.80
CA ASN A 125 22.56 -1.28 -17.25
C ASN A 125 22.90 0.09 -16.62
N ALA A 126 24.16 0.53 -16.68
CA ALA A 126 24.56 1.84 -16.18
C ALA A 126 24.19 2.93 -17.20
N GLN A 127 23.19 3.74 -16.85
CA GLN A 127 22.82 4.92 -17.63
C GLN A 127 23.80 6.07 -17.32
N LYS A 128 24.43 6.61 -18.37
CA LYS A 128 25.28 7.79 -18.27
C LYS A 128 24.41 9.04 -18.30
N ASN A 129 24.49 9.88 -17.27
CA ASN A 129 23.58 11.01 -17.16
C ASN A 129 24.27 12.37 -17.16
N TYR A 130 25.51 12.47 -16.66
CA TYR A 130 26.21 13.75 -16.65
C TYR A 130 27.68 13.59 -17.02
N LYS A 131 28.15 14.38 -17.99
CA LYS A 131 29.55 14.51 -18.37
C LYS A 131 29.93 15.98 -18.36
N MET A 132 30.80 16.38 -17.45
CA MET A 132 31.44 17.69 -17.43
C MET A 132 32.95 17.52 -17.66
N LYS A 133 33.65 18.62 -17.93
CA LYS A 133 35.11 18.66 -18.06
C LYS A 133 35.71 18.15 -16.72
N ASN A 134 36.19 16.90 -16.70
CA ASN A 134 36.77 16.18 -15.55
C ASN A 134 35.79 15.52 -14.56
N TRP A 135 34.49 15.48 -14.85
CA TRP A 135 33.52 14.79 -14.00
C TRP A 135 32.55 13.96 -14.85
N SER A 136 32.31 12.72 -14.45
CA SER A 136 31.30 11.88 -15.07
C SER A 136 30.55 11.15 -13.98
N LEU A 137 29.22 11.22 -14.05
CA LEU A 137 28.30 10.51 -13.17
C LEU A 137 27.54 9.47 -13.98
N TYR A 138 27.72 8.22 -13.59
CA TYR A 138 26.93 7.09 -14.09
C TYR A 138 25.99 6.66 -12.98
N TYR A 139 24.74 6.35 -13.30
CA TYR A 139 23.84 5.73 -12.34
C TYR A 139 23.12 4.56 -12.96
N GLY A 140 22.66 3.65 -12.12
CA GLY A 140 21.82 2.54 -12.55
C GLY A 140 21.02 2.00 -11.39
N ILE A 141 20.16 1.03 -11.69
CA ILE A 141 19.36 0.31 -10.70
C ILE A 141 19.69 -1.17 -10.83
N TYR A 142 20.02 -1.80 -9.71
CA TYR A 142 20.25 -3.24 -9.63
C TYR A 142 19.70 -3.79 -8.31
N LEU A 143 18.94 -4.89 -8.36
CA LEU A 143 18.26 -5.48 -7.19
C LEU A 143 17.42 -4.46 -6.38
N GLY A 144 16.79 -3.52 -7.08
CA GLY A 144 16.03 -2.41 -6.47
C GLY A 144 16.90 -1.45 -5.65
N CYS A 145 18.21 -1.46 -5.83
CA CYS A 145 19.16 -0.50 -5.26
C CYS A 145 19.62 0.44 -6.36
N ARG A 146 19.60 1.74 -6.10
CA ARG A 146 20.21 2.73 -7.00
C ARG A 146 21.70 2.80 -6.68
N TYR A 147 22.54 2.77 -7.70
CA TYR A 147 23.96 3.04 -7.56
C TYR A 147 24.36 4.27 -8.37
N GLU A 148 25.35 5.01 -7.87
CA GLU A 148 25.96 6.14 -8.56
C GLU A 148 27.47 6.01 -8.53
N ILE A 149 28.09 6.08 -9.69
CA ILE A 149 29.53 5.95 -9.88
C ILE A 149 30.09 7.33 -10.19
N THR A 150 30.97 7.78 -9.30
CA THR A 150 31.77 8.99 -9.47
C THR A 150 33.19 8.64 -9.89
N THR A 151 34.08 9.63 -9.95
CA THR A 151 35.48 9.39 -10.28
C THR A 151 36.22 8.53 -9.25
N LYS A 152 35.86 8.65 -7.95
CA LYS A 152 36.58 8.02 -6.82
C LYS A 152 35.72 7.07 -5.97
N HIS A 153 34.40 7.16 -6.07
CA HIS A 153 33.49 6.39 -5.22
C HIS A 153 32.28 5.85 -5.98
N ILE A 154 31.75 4.75 -5.47
CA ILE A 154 30.41 4.26 -5.78
C ILE A 154 29.53 4.55 -4.56
N PHE A 155 28.39 5.20 -4.79
CA PHE A 155 27.34 5.39 -3.79
C PHE A 155 26.20 4.43 -4.06
N LEU A 156 25.70 3.78 -3.02
CA LEU A 156 24.55 2.87 -3.09
C LEU A 156 23.43 3.43 -2.23
N TRP A 157 22.23 3.53 -2.79
CA TRP A 157 20.98 3.80 -2.08
C TRP A 157 20.20 2.50 -2.03
N ILE A 158 20.07 1.99 -0.81
CA ILE A 158 19.52 0.67 -0.57
C ILE A 158 18.16 0.82 0.08
N ARG A 159 17.22 0.00 -0.42
CA ARG A 159 15.90 -0.20 0.14
C ARG A 159 15.73 -1.68 0.42
N ALA A 160 15.30 -2.03 1.63
CA ALA A 160 15.06 -3.42 2.02
C ALA A 160 13.82 -3.53 2.91
N ARG A 161 13.08 -4.62 2.73
CA ARG A 161 11.86 -4.96 3.47
C ARG A 161 11.99 -6.33 4.14
N GLY A 162 11.43 -6.49 5.32
CA GLY A 162 11.46 -7.74 6.08
C GLY A 162 10.41 -7.78 7.18
N LYS A 163 10.33 -8.92 7.88
CA LYS A 163 9.38 -9.13 8.97
C LYS A 163 9.81 -8.43 10.27
N ASN A 164 11.06 -8.02 10.39
CA ASN A 164 11.64 -7.32 11.53
C ASN A 164 12.92 -6.60 11.09
N THR A 165 13.48 -5.77 11.96
CA THR A 165 14.71 -5.02 11.68
C THR A 165 15.90 -5.94 11.38
N LYS A 166 16.02 -7.08 12.09
CA LYS A 166 17.09 -8.07 11.90
C LYS A 166 17.11 -8.63 10.48
N GLU A 167 15.96 -9.01 9.94
CA GLU A 167 15.83 -9.50 8.56
C GLU A 167 16.13 -8.41 7.55
N VAL A 168 15.68 -7.17 7.80
CA VAL A 168 15.98 -6.01 6.95
C VAL A 168 17.49 -5.75 6.90
N ASN A 169 18.16 -5.72 8.06
CA ASN A 169 19.60 -5.51 8.16
C ASN A 169 20.39 -6.64 7.49
N LYS A 170 19.92 -7.90 7.59
CA LYS A 170 20.50 -9.03 6.83
C LYS A 170 20.39 -8.81 5.32
N LYS A 171 19.21 -8.46 4.81
CA LYS A 171 18.98 -8.20 3.37
C LYS A 171 19.79 -7.02 2.85
N ILE A 172 20.00 -5.97 3.65
CA ILE A 172 20.87 -4.85 3.29
C ILE A 172 22.30 -5.34 3.07
N LYS A 173 22.85 -6.13 4.02
CA LYS A 173 24.19 -6.70 3.90
C LYS A 173 24.33 -7.58 2.66
N GLU A 174 23.35 -8.47 2.42
CA GLU A 174 23.32 -9.32 1.23
C GLU A 174 23.32 -8.50 -0.06
N LYS A 175 22.47 -7.47 -0.16
CA LYS A 175 22.41 -6.57 -1.32
C LYS A 175 23.74 -5.86 -1.59
N ILE A 176 24.41 -5.38 -0.54
CA ILE A 176 25.74 -4.76 -0.66
C ILE A 176 26.74 -5.76 -1.24
N GLN A 177 26.78 -6.98 -0.69
CA GLN A 177 27.69 -8.03 -1.13
C GLN A 177 27.42 -8.44 -2.58
N PHE A 178 26.16 -8.64 -2.97
CA PHE A 178 25.81 -8.94 -4.37
C PHE A 178 26.23 -7.84 -5.34
N ILE A 179 26.06 -6.57 -4.96
CA ILE A 179 26.50 -5.45 -5.79
C ILE A 179 28.03 -5.45 -5.91
N ILE A 180 28.76 -5.64 -4.81
CA ILE A 180 30.23 -5.71 -4.86
C ILE A 180 30.70 -6.85 -5.75
N GLN A 181 30.10 -8.04 -5.62
CA GLN A 181 30.40 -9.19 -6.48
C GLN A 181 30.14 -8.90 -7.95
N LEU A 182 29.03 -8.21 -8.27
CA LEU A 182 28.73 -7.77 -9.63
C LEU A 182 29.82 -6.84 -10.17
N PHE A 183 30.20 -5.81 -9.42
CA PHE A 183 31.26 -4.88 -9.84
C PHE A 183 32.62 -5.59 -9.98
N ASN A 184 32.93 -6.53 -9.08
CA ASN A 184 34.15 -7.35 -9.19
C ASN A 184 34.13 -8.22 -10.45
N HIS A 185 32.97 -8.78 -10.82
CA HIS A 185 32.80 -9.53 -12.08
C HIS A 185 33.08 -8.66 -13.31
N TYR A 186 32.72 -7.37 -13.26
CA TYR A 186 33.09 -6.39 -14.29
C TYR A 186 34.54 -5.88 -14.19
N GLY A 187 35.38 -6.48 -13.35
CA GLY A 187 36.80 -6.14 -13.20
C GLY A 187 37.09 -4.91 -12.33
N TRP A 188 36.12 -4.46 -11.52
CA TRP A 188 36.35 -3.40 -10.54
C TRP A 188 37.07 -3.97 -9.32
N VAL A 189 37.90 -3.13 -8.69
CA VAL A 189 38.44 -3.40 -7.35
C VAL A 189 37.93 -2.30 -6.43
N LEU A 190 37.19 -2.71 -5.40
CA LEU A 190 36.50 -1.81 -4.49
C LEU A 190 37.07 -1.96 -3.08
N GLY A 191 37.11 -0.85 -2.33
CA GLY A 191 37.44 -0.85 -0.91
C GLY A 191 36.24 -1.21 -0.04
N ASP A 192 36.42 -1.11 1.29
CA ASP A 192 35.36 -1.46 2.22
C ASP A 192 34.14 -0.53 2.15
N PRO A 193 32.92 -1.06 2.26
CA PRO A 193 31.71 -0.25 2.32
C PRO A 193 31.63 0.57 3.61
N GLN A 194 31.39 1.87 3.46
CA GLN A 194 31.21 2.81 4.58
C GLN A 194 29.77 3.33 4.59
N VAL A 195 29.08 3.21 5.71
CA VAL A 195 27.74 3.78 5.89
C VAL A 195 27.85 5.29 5.99
N VAL A 196 27.16 6.00 5.10
CA VAL A 196 27.11 7.48 5.09
C VAL A 196 25.77 7.99 5.61
N ASN A 197 24.71 7.21 5.44
CA ASN A 197 23.41 7.48 6.02
C ASN A 197 22.78 6.16 6.44
N ASP A 198 22.44 6.03 7.72
CA ASP A 198 21.74 4.84 8.23
C ASP A 198 20.26 4.78 7.79
N GLY A 199 19.77 5.80 7.08
CA GLY A 199 18.44 5.82 6.50
C GLY A 199 17.33 5.98 7.56
N LYS A 200 16.10 5.73 7.13
CA LYS A 200 14.91 5.79 7.99
C LYS A 200 14.20 4.44 7.98
N ILE A 201 13.54 4.14 9.09
CA ILE A 201 12.71 2.94 9.23
C ILE A 201 11.26 3.34 9.03
N GLY A 202 10.53 2.57 8.23
CA GLY A 202 9.09 2.70 8.04
C GLY A 202 8.42 1.35 8.31
N ILE A 203 7.25 1.38 8.94
CA ILE A 203 6.39 0.21 9.12
C ILE A 203 5.17 0.40 8.24
N PHE A 204 4.87 -0.62 7.44
CA PHE A 204 3.81 -0.63 6.44
C PHE A 204 2.81 -1.77 6.70
N ASN A 205 1.70 -1.71 5.97
CA ASN A 205 0.58 -2.66 6.03
C ASN A 205 -0.06 -2.73 7.42
N LEU A 206 -0.48 -1.56 7.91
CA LEU A 206 -1.12 -1.40 9.21
C LEU A 206 -2.61 -1.06 9.01
N PRO A 207 -3.52 -2.06 8.95
CA PRO A 207 -4.94 -1.83 8.66
C PRO A 207 -5.61 -0.82 9.60
N PHE A 208 -5.17 -0.77 10.85
CA PHE A 208 -5.74 0.11 11.88
C PHE A 208 -5.32 1.59 11.73
N LEU A 209 -4.49 1.94 10.75
CA LEU A 209 -4.04 3.33 10.52
C LEU A 209 -4.75 4.07 9.40
N GLU A 210 -5.66 3.43 8.67
CA GLU A 210 -6.31 4.01 7.48
C GLU A 210 -6.93 5.40 7.75
N ASN A 211 -7.45 5.62 8.98
CA ASN A 211 -8.10 6.87 9.37
C ASN A 211 -7.32 7.69 10.40
N VAL A 212 -6.09 7.29 10.76
CA VAL A 212 -5.31 8.00 11.78
C VAL A 212 -4.62 9.22 11.14
N LYS A 213 -4.82 10.41 11.73
CA LYS A 213 -4.16 11.64 11.27
C LYS A 213 -2.65 11.56 11.55
N PRO A 214 -1.80 12.23 10.74
CA PRO A 214 -0.40 12.37 11.05
C PRO A 214 -0.22 12.94 12.47
N GLN A 215 0.61 12.29 13.27
CA GLN A 215 0.84 12.68 14.65
C GLN A 215 2.26 12.31 15.06
N LYS A 216 2.86 13.15 15.90
CA LYS A 216 4.14 12.83 16.55
C LYS A 216 3.86 12.08 17.84
N GLY A 217 4.46 10.91 17.98
CA GLY A 217 4.33 10.07 19.16
C GLY A 217 5.64 9.98 19.94
N LYS A 218 5.57 9.36 21.12
CA LYS A 218 6.74 9.14 21.98
C LYS A 218 7.72 8.10 21.41
N LEU A 219 7.22 7.12 20.67
CA LEU A 219 8.01 5.99 20.12
C LEU A 219 8.20 6.08 18.60
N ALA A 220 7.31 6.79 17.93
CA ALA A 220 7.25 6.87 16.49
C ALA A 220 6.39 8.05 16.05
N ASP A 221 6.64 8.51 14.83
CA ASP A 221 5.79 9.47 14.14
C ASP A 221 4.94 8.75 13.10
N ILE A 222 3.68 9.17 12.96
CA ILE A 222 2.79 8.69 11.90
C ILE A 222 2.85 9.70 10.77
N ASP A 223 3.27 9.24 9.60
CA ASP A 223 3.35 10.02 8.37
C ASP A 223 2.42 9.41 7.30
N ARG A 224 1.89 10.26 6.42
CA ARG A 224 1.08 9.87 5.24
C ARG A 224 1.82 10.12 3.92
N THR A 225 3.15 10.20 3.98
CA THR A 225 4.02 10.41 2.82
C THR A 225 4.70 9.09 2.44
N PRO A 226 3.92 8.04 2.15
CA PRO A 226 3.32 7.81 0.82
C PRO A 226 1.81 7.46 0.88
N VAL A 227 1.20 7.07 -0.25
CA VAL A 227 -0.25 6.73 -0.42
C VAL A 227 -0.83 5.87 0.72
N ASP A 228 0.00 5.07 1.40
CA ASP A 228 -0.35 4.29 2.58
C ASP A 228 0.23 4.89 3.88
N PRO A 229 -0.55 4.97 4.99
CA PRO A 229 -0.06 5.48 6.26
C PRO A 229 1.14 4.65 6.76
N THR A 230 2.23 5.34 7.10
CA THR A 230 3.50 4.74 7.51
C THR A 230 3.84 5.20 8.93
N ILE A 231 4.25 4.26 9.78
CA ILE A 231 4.85 4.61 11.08
C ILE A 231 6.36 4.71 10.90
N HIS A 232 6.96 5.80 11.35
CA HIS A 232 8.41 6.02 11.45
C HIS A 232 8.87 5.94 12.91
N PRO A 233 9.35 4.76 13.35
CA PRO A 233 9.90 4.60 14.69
C PRO A 233 11.15 5.44 14.89
N HIS A 234 11.37 5.93 16.10
CA HIS A 234 12.57 6.72 16.43
C HIS A 234 13.84 5.86 16.49
N ASN A 235 13.71 4.54 16.66
CA ASN A 235 14.84 3.59 16.65
C ASN A 235 14.40 2.15 16.25
N GLU A 236 15.38 1.26 16.06
CA GLU A 236 15.15 -0.13 15.64
C GLU A 236 14.38 -0.97 16.67
N LEU A 237 14.61 -0.75 17.97
CA LEU A 237 13.91 -1.49 19.04
C LEU A 237 12.41 -1.16 19.06
N ASP A 238 12.08 0.11 18.90
CA ASP A 238 10.69 0.56 18.82
C ASP A 238 10.03 0.07 17.55
N ALA A 239 10.77 -0.04 16.44
CA ALA A 239 10.25 -0.65 15.22
C ALA A 239 9.80 -2.10 15.44
N ASP A 240 10.64 -2.93 16.07
CA ASP A 240 10.30 -4.33 16.35
C ASP A 240 9.15 -4.47 17.35
N ARG A 241 9.08 -3.59 18.36
CA ARG A 241 7.96 -3.53 19.31
C ARG A 241 6.65 -3.23 18.59
N ILE A 242 6.63 -2.21 17.74
CA ILE A 242 5.44 -1.78 17.01
C ILE A 242 4.98 -2.89 16.05
N VAL A 243 5.89 -3.53 15.31
CA VAL A 243 5.52 -4.66 14.43
C VAL A 243 4.96 -5.84 15.22
N LYS A 244 5.52 -6.15 16.39
CA LYS A 244 4.99 -7.21 17.24
C LYS A 244 3.58 -6.88 17.73
N LEU A 245 3.34 -5.67 18.20
CA LEU A 245 2.02 -5.20 18.63
C LEU A 245 1.02 -5.22 17.49
N ALA A 246 1.40 -4.70 16.32
CA ALA A 246 0.56 -4.68 15.13
C ALA A 246 0.12 -6.09 14.70
N ARG A 247 1.00 -7.08 14.81
CA ARG A 247 0.67 -8.49 14.52
C ARG A 247 -0.26 -9.10 15.54
N ILE A 248 -0.13 -8.74 16.82
CA ILE A 248 -1.06 -9.19 17.86
C ILE A 248 -2.44 -8.60 17.60
N MET A 249 -2.50 -7.30 17.31
CA MET A 249 -3.76 -6.62 16.97
C MET A 249 -4.40 -7.21 15.71
N ASP A 250 -3.65 -7.46 14.65
CA ASP A 250 -4.18 -8.10 13.42
C ASP A 250 -4.81 -9.47 13.72
N LYS A 251 -4.15 -10.29 14.56
CA LYS A 251 -4.70 -11.58 14.99
C LYS A 251 -5.98 -11.44 15.82
N LEU A 252 -6.03 -10.48 16.73
CA LEU A 252 -7.21 -10.23 17.56
C LEU A 252 -8.38 -9.72 16.72
N LEU A 253 -8.12 -8.79 15.80
CA LEU A 253 -9.13 -8.24 14.90
C LEU A 253 -9.74 -9.33 14.01
N LYS A 254 -8.90 -10.18 13.42
CA LYS A 254 -9.34 -11.33 12.62
C LYS A 254 -10.14 -12.33 13.46
N LYS A 255 -9.75 -12.58 14.71
CA LYS A 255 -10.49 -13.46 15.62
C LYS A 255 -11.88 -12.90 15.95
N HIS A 256 -12.01 -11.60 16.22
CA HIS A 256 -13.32 -10.97 16.46
C HIS A 256 -14.21 -10.97 15.22
N ILE A 257 -13.66 -10.67 14.04
CA ILE A 257 -14.42 -10.69 12.78
C ILE A 257 -14.92 -12.11 12.46
N LEU A 258 -14.14 -13.15 12.79
CA LEU A 258 -14.52 -14.55 12.57
C LEU A 258 -15.50 -15.08 13.64
N LEU A 259 -15.58 -14.45 14.81
CA LEU A 259 -16.46 -14.89 15.89
C LEU A 259 -17.87 -14.27 15.83
N GLY A 260 -18.11 -13.28 14.96
CA GLY A 260 -19.45 -12.76 14.73
C GLY A 260 -20.16 -12.35 16.02
N ASP A 261 -19.48 -11.59 16.89
CA ASP A 261 -20.15 -10.96 18.01
C ASP A 261 -21.10 -9.91 17.42
N ASP A 262 -22.33 -10.33 17.16
CA ASP A 262 -23.50 -9.48 16.99
C ASP A 262 -23.58 -8.59 18.23
N ILE A 263 -23.03 -7.39 18.13
CA ILE A 263 -23.41 -6.30 19.03
C ILE A 263 -24.84 -5.95 18.64
N ASN A 264 -25.78 -6.72 19.18
CA ASN A 264 -27.16 -6.30 19.29
C ASN A 264 -27.16 -5.04 20.14
N ASP A 265 -27.44 -3.95 19.45
CA ASP A 265 -27.93 -2.69 19.97
C ASP A 265 -29.22 -2.99 20.76
N GLN A 266 -29.08 -3.33 22.05
CA GLN A 266 -30.20 -3.22 22.97
C GLN A 266 -30.30 -1.75 23.35
N SER A 267 -30.97 -0.99 22.48
CA SER A 267 -31.61 0.27 22.85
C SER A 267 -32.68 -0.09 23.88
N ASP A 268 -32.37 0.20 25.13
CA ASP A 268 -33.25 0.16 26.28
C ASP A 268 -34.27 1.30 26.17
N ASP A 269 -35.27 1.14 25.29
CA ASP A 269 -36.50 1.94 25.34
C ASP A 269 -37.47 1.23 26.30
N GLY A 270 -37.16 1.34 27.59
CA GLY A 270 -38.07 1.02 28.67
C GLY A 270 -38.91 2.25 29.01
N ASP A 271 -40.15 2.23 28.54
CA ASP A 271 -41.23 3.15 28.90
C ASP A 271 -41.25 3.50 30.40
N ILE A 272 -41.19 4.79 30.72
CA ILE A 272 -41.67 5.31 32.00
C ILE A 272 -42.95 6.10 31.72
N LYS A 273 -44.08 5.49 32.06
CA LYS A 273 -45.30 6.19 32.47
C LYS A 273 -45.25 6.42 33.97
#